data_AF-A0A942QDJ1-F1
#
_entry.id   AF-A0A942QDJ1-F1
#
_cell.length_a   1.000
_cell.length_b   1.000
_cell.length_c   1.000
_cell.angle_alpha   90.00
_cell.angle_beta   90.00
_cell.angle_gamma   90.00
#
_symmetry.space_group_name_H-M   'P 1'
#
loop_
_entity.id
_entity.type
_entity.pdbx_description
1 polymer ?
#
loop_
_entity_poly.entity_id
_entity_poly.type
_entity_poly.pdbx_seq_one_letter_code
_entity_poly.pdbx_strand_id
1 'polypeptide(L)'
;MPDRHLHLDPETRTEVVRRLKSAKGHLEGVLNMLEDPGVYCVDVLKQISAVQGALSAINDRVLRAHIRDHVTTAAQRGDAERIVEELMEALKYKL
;
A
#
# COMPACT_ATOMS: atom_id res chain seq x y z
N MET A 1 -9.86 24.35 1.66
CA MET A 1 -8.98 23.30 1.10
C MET A 1 -9.79 22.02 0.89
N PRO A 2 -10.56 21.86 -0.20
CA PRO A 2 -11.30 20.63 -0.40
C PRO A 2 -10.63 19.82 -1.53
N ASP A 3 -9.85 18.80 -1.16
CA ASP A 3 -10.03 17.42 -1.64
C ASP A 3 -8.84 16.50 -1.24
N ARG A 4 -8.46 16.50 0.05
CA ARG A 4 -7.53 15.50 0.63
C ARG A 4 -8.27 14.21 1.00
N HIS A 5 -9.25 13.80 0.22
CA HIS A 5 -10.11 12.68 0.58
C HIS A 5 -9.66 11.39 -0.09
N LEU A 6 -9.67 10.31 0.70
CA LEU A 6 -9.45 8.95 0.24
C LEU A 6 -10.63 8.50 -0.64
N HIS A 7 -10.68 8.99 -1.87
CA HIS A 7 -11.58 8.56 -2.94
C HIS A 7 -11.06 7.22 -3.49
N LEU A 8 -11.30 6.18 -2.71
CA LEU A 8 -11.25 4.79 -3.16
C LEU A 8 -12.69 4.35 -3.33
N ASP A 9 -13.01 3.74 -4.47
CA ASP A 9 -14.29 3.07 -4.63
C ASP A 9 -14.52 2.04 -3.50
N PRO A 10 -15.78 1.81 -3.07
CA PRO A 10 -16.08 0.97 -1.92
C PRO A 10 -15.53 -0.46 -2.03
N GLU A 11 -15.48 -1.02 -3.24
CA GLU A 11 -14.98 -2.37 -3.49
C GLU A 11 -13.46 -2.44 -3.28
N THR A 12 -12.72 -1.51 -3.89
CA THR A 12 -11.27 -1.41 -3.69
C THR A 12 -10.93 -1.12 -2.24
N ARG A 13 -11.66 -0.23 -1.57
CA ARG A 13 -11.47 0.03 -0.13
C ARG A 13 -11.63 -1.24 0.69
N THR A 14 -12.69 -2.00 0.45
CA THR A 14 -12.97 -3.24 1.19
C THR A 14 -11.87 -4.28 0.97
N GLU A 15 -11.40 -4.43 -0.27
CA GLU A 15 -10.33 -5.36 -0.58
C GLU A 15 -8.98 -4.93 0.03
N VAL A 16 -8.63 -3.64 -0.06
CA VAL A 16 -7.41 -3.09 0.56
C VAL A 16 -7.41 -3.36 2.06
N VAL A 17 -8.53 -3.08 2.75
CA VAL A 17 -8.68 -3.36 4.19
C VAL A 17 -8.50 -4.85 4.49
N ARG A 18 -9.13 -5.74 3.71
CA ARG A 18 -8.99 -7.19 3.89
C ARG A 18 -7.54 -7.65 3.75
N ARG A 19 -6.83 -7.15 2.73
CA ARG A 19 -5.42 -7.49 2.49
C ARG A 19 -4.49 -6.93 3.56
N LEU A 20 -4.72 -5.71 4.03
CA LEU A 20 -3.97 -5.12 5.15
C LEU A 20 -4.16 -5.93 6.43
N LYS A 21 -5.38 -6.40 6.73
CA LYS A 21 -5.62 -7.31 7.86
C LYS A 21 -4.85 -8.62 7.73
N SER A 22 -4.78 -9.18 6.51
CA SER A 22 -3.96 -10.37 6.24
C SER A 22 -2.46 -10.11 6.44
N ALA A 23 -1.95 -8.98 5.93
CA ALA A 23 -0.56 -8.59 6.09
C ALA A 23 -0.19 -8.33 7.56
N LYS A 24 -1.13 -7.74 8.33
CA LYS A 24 -1.00 -7.59 9.79
C LYS A 24 -0.83 -8.96 10.48
N GLY A 25 -1.70 -9.92 10.19
CA GLY A 25 -1.60 -11.26 10.77
C GLY A 25 -0.32 -11.99 10.37
N HIS A 26 0.17 -11.77 9.14
CA HIS A 26 1.46 -12.30 8.71
C HIS A 26 2.61 -11.65 9.50
N LEU A 27 2.60 -10.33 9.69
CA LEU A 27 3.60 -9.62 10.49
C LEU A 27 3.59 -10.08 11.95
N GLU A 28 2.41 -10.31 12.55
CA GLU A 28 2.28 -10.92 13.87
C GLU A 28 2.93 -12.31 13.93
N GLY A 29 2.76 -13.13 12.88
CA GLY A 29 3.46 -14.41 12.76
C GLY A 29 4.99 -14.28 12.72
N VAL A 30 5.52 -13.26 12.05
CA VAL A 30 6.96 -12.97 12.04
C VAL A 30 7.46 -12.58 13.43
N LEU A 31 6.68 -11.81 14.19
CA LEU A 31 7.03 -11.46 15.57
C LEU A 31 7.11 -12.72 16.44
N ASN A 32 6.13 -13.63 16.33
CA ASN A 32 6.14 -14.88 17.06
C ASN A 32 7.33 -15.77 16.69
N MET A 33 7.77 -15.77 15.42
CA MET A 33 8.98 -16.50 15.00
C MET A 33 10.24 -16.01 15.72
N LEU A 34 10.31 -14.74 16.10
CA LEU A 34 11.46 -14.17 16.81
C LEU A 34 11.51 -14.53 18.29
N GLU A 35 10.41 -15.03 18.86
CA GLU A 35 10.36 -15.50 20.24
C GLU A 35 10.98 -16.89 20.42
N ASP A 36 11.10 -17.66 19.33
CA ASP A 36 11.70 -18.99 19.32
C ASP A 36 13.20 -18.94 18.91
N PRO A 37 14.14 -19.24 19.84
CA PRO A 37 15.57 -19.21 19.55
C PRO A 37 16.02 -20.31 18.55
N GLY A 38 15.18 -21.30 18.26
CA GLY A 38 15.45 -22.35 17.28
C GLY A 38 15.15 -21.95 15.82
N VAL A 39 14.52 -20.79 15.60
CA VAL A 39 14.15 -20.35 14.24
C VAL A 39 15.37 -19.90 13.44
N TYR A 40 15.45 -20.36 12.20
CA TYR A 40 16.54 -19.97 11.29
C TYR A 40 16.35 -18.56 10.74
N CYS A 41 17.37 -17.72 10.85
CA CYS A 41 17.34 -16.31 10.44
C CYS A 41 16.90 -16.11 8.98
N VAL A 42 17.30 -17.00 8.07
CA VAL A 42 16.92 -16.90 6.64
C VAL A 42 15.41 -17.08 6.44
N ASP A 43 14.75 -17.86 7.28
CA ASP A 43 13.31 -18.05 7.17
C ASP A 43 12.54 -16.82 7.67
N VAL A 44 13.02 -16.16 8.73
CA VAL A 44 12.51 -14.84 9.14
C VAL A 44 12.67 -13.82 8.00
N LEU A 45 13.84 -13.76 7.35
CA LEU A 45 14.08 -12.87 6.22
C LEU A 45 13.11 -13.12 5.06
N LYS A 46 12.84 -14.39 4.73
CA LYS A 46 11.84 -14.76 3.71
C LYS A 46 10.44 -14.29 4.10
N GLN A 47 10.05 -14.45 5.36
CA GLN A 47 8.72 -14.01 5.81
C GLN A 47 8.58 -12.49 5.80
N ILE A 48 9.60 -11.75 6.23
CA ILE A 48 9.63 -10.28 6.12
C ILE A 48 9.49 -9.86 4.65
N SER A 49 10.24 -10.51 3.75
CA SER A 49 10.17 -10.23 2.31
C SER A 49 8.78 -10.50 1.73
N ALA A 50 8.10 -11.55 2.21
CA ALA A 50 6.73 -11.86 1.81
C ALA A 50 5.73 -10.80 2.29
N VAL A 51 5.88 -10.29 3.52
CA VAL A 51 5.08 -9.16 4.03
C VAL A 51 5.31 -7.91 3.19
N GLN A 52 6.57 -7.58 2.88
CA GLN A 52 6.91 -6.46 2.00
C GLN A 52 6.25 -6.60 0.61
N GLY A 53 6.30 -7.79 0.01
CA GLY A 53 5.63 -8.08 -1.26
C GLY A 53 4.11 -7.88 -1.19
N ALA A 54 3.47 -8.33 -0.10
CA ALA A 54 2.05 -8.11 0.13
C ALA A 54 1.71 -6.62 0.26
N LEU A 55 2.49 -5.86 1.01
CA LEU A 55 2.32 -4.41 1.17
C LEU A 55 2.52 -3.67 -0.15
N SER A 56 3.52 -4.06 -0.95
CA SER A 56 3.75 -3.48 -2.27
C SER A 56 2.55 -3.71 -3.21
N ALA A 57 1.97 -4.90 -3.20
CA ALA A 57 0.78 -5.21 -3.99
C ALA A 57 -0.45 -4.41 -3.54
N ILE A 58 -0.61 -4.18 -2.23
CA ILE A 58 -1.67 -3.33 -1.69
C ILE A 58 -1.48 -1.88 -2.15
N ASN A 59 -0.25 -1.36 -2.06
CA ASN A 59 0.09 -0.01 -2.46
C ASN A 59 -0.17 0.23 -3.96
N ASP A 60 0.26 -0.69 -4.84
CA ASP A 60 0.00 -0.61 -6.28
C ASP A 60 -1.50 -0.53 -6.59
N ARG A 61 -2.33 -1.23 -5.81
CA ARG A 61 -3.77 -1.19 -5.99
C ARG A 61 -4.38 0.15 -5.59
N VAL A 62 -3.97 0.72 -4.46
CA VAL A 62 -4.40 2.06 -4.03
C VAL A 62 -3.99 3.11 -5.06
N LEU A 63 -2.75 3.03 -5.54
CA LEU A 63 -2.22 3.91 -6.57
C LEU A 63 -3.03 3.86 -7.87
N ARG A 64 -3.33 2.65 -8.38
CA ARG A 64 -4.13 2.48 -9.60
C ARG A 64 -5.53 3.07 -9.48
N ALA A 65 -6.18 2.87 -8.33
CA ALA A 65 -7.49 3.45 -8.07
C ALA A 65 -7.42 4.98 -8.06
N HIS A 66 -6.42 5.55 -7.36
CA HIS A 66 -6.22 7.00 -7.35
C HIS A 66 -5.98 7.58 -8.75
N ILE A 67 -5.12 6.95 -9.56
CA ILE A 67 -4.87 7.39 -10.95
C ILE A 67 -6.17 7.34 -11.77
N ARG A 68 -6.96 6.27 -11.65
CA ARG A 68 -8.21 6.13 -12.39
C ARG A 68 -9.22 7.23 -12.04
N ASP A 69 -9.36 7.55 -10.76
CA ASP A 69 -10.44 8.43 -10.29
C ASP A 69 -10.05 9.91 -10.34
N HIS A 70 -8.77 10.23 -10.09
CA HIS A 70 -8.31 11.61 -10.02
C HIS A 70 -7.55 12.07 -11.25
N VAL A 71 -6.63 11.27 -11.79
CA VAL A 71 -5.73 11.72 -12.86
C VAL A 71 -6.44 11.80 -14.22
N THR A 72 -7.38 10.87 -14.50
CA THR A 72 -8.11 10.80 -15.78
C THR A 72 -8.87 12.08 -16.12
N THR A 73 -9.34 12.81 -15.11
CA THR A 73 -10.10 14.07 -15.25
C THR A 73 -9.31 15.29 -14.76
N ALA A 74 -8.06 15.12 -14.32
CA ALA A 74 -7.27 16.18 -13.70
C ALA A 74 -6.94 17.33 -14.66
N ALA A 75 -6.67 17.01 -15.93
CA ALA A 75 -6.40 18.03 -16.95
C ALA A 75 -7.61 18.97 -17.16
N GLN A 76 -8.84 18.43 -17.04
CA GLN A 76 -10.07 19.20 -17.19
C GLN A 76 -10.36 20.06 -15.95
N ARG A 77 -9.93 19.61 -14.76
CA ARG A 77 -10.05 20.36 -13.49
C ARG A 77 -8.93 21.37 -13.27
N GLY A 78 -7.87 21.35 -14.09
CA GLY A 78 -6.70 22.23 -13.93
C GLY A 78 -5.81 21.87 -12.73
N ASP A 79 -5.89 20.64 -12.20
CA ASP A 79 -5.16 20.18 -11.02
C ASP A 79 -4.12 19.07 -11.32
N ALA A 80 -3.83 18.82 -12.60
CA ALA A 80 -2.93 17.76 -13.05
C ALA A 80 -1.52 17.84 -12.46
N GLU A 81 -0.87 19.01 -12.53
CA GLU A 81 0.51 19.19 -12.04
C GLU A 81 0.62 18.88 -10.53
N ARG A 82 -0.33 19.40 -9.75
CA ARG A 82 -0.40 19.17 -8.30
C ARG A 82 -0.55 17.69 -7.96
N ILE A 83 -1.46 16.98 -8.65
CA ILE A 83 -1.68 15.54 -8.40
C ILE A 83 -0.43 14.73 -8.77
N VAL A 84 0.28 15.11 -9.85
CA VAL A 84 1.54 14.48 -10.23
C VAL A 84 2.62 14.69 -9.16
N GLU A 85 2.79 15.91 -8.64
CA GLU A 85 3.73 16.21 -7.56
C GLU A 85 3.42 15.40 -6.29
N GLU A 86 2.15 15.36 -5.87
CA GLU A 86 1.68 14.59 -4.71
C GLU A 86 1.96 13.08 -4.87
N LEU A 87 1.69 12.53 -6.06
CA LEU A 87 2.00 11.13 -6.37
C LEU A 87 3.51 10.86 -6.38
N MET A 88 4.30 11.75 -6.99
CA MET A 88 5.75 11.62 -7.02
C MET A 88 6.35 11.66 -5.62
N GLU A 89 5.83 12.50 -4.73
CA GLU A 89 6.24 12.52 -3.32
C GLU A 89 5.90 11.19 -2.61
N ALA A 90 4.68 10.69 -2.76
CA ALA A 90 4.26 9.42 -2.16
C ALA A 90 5.08 8.22 -2.67
N LEU A 91 5.51 8.24 -3.93
CA LEU A 91 6.29 7.16 -4.55
C LEU A 91 7.79 7.18 -4.18
N LYS A 92 8.32 8.26 -3.58
CA LYS A 92 9.72 8.30 -3.10
C LYS A 92 10.04 7.21 -2.07
N TYR A 93 9.02 6.72 -1.35
CA TYR A 93 9.17 5.70 -0.32
C TYR A 93 9.09 4.26 -0.86
N LYS A 94 9.01 4.11 -2.19
CA LYS A 94 9.09 2.81 -2.84
C LYS A 94 10.57 2.37 -2.83
N LEU A 95 10.94 1.57 -1.82
CA LEU A 95 12.20 0.82 -1.76
C LEU A 95 12.26 -0.25 -2.86
#